data_AF-A0A367AT82-F1
#
_entry.id   AF-A0A367AT82-F1
#
_cell.length_a   1.000
_cell.length_b   1.000
_cell.length_c   1.000
_cell.angle_alpha   90.00
_cell.angle_beta   90.00
_cell.angle_gamma   90.00
#
_symmetry.space_group_name_H-M   'P 1'
#
loop_
_entity.id
_entity.type
_entity.pdbx_description
1 polymer ?
#
loop_
_entity_poly.entity_id
_entity_poly.type
_entity_poly.pdbx_seq_one_letter_code
_entity_poly.pdbx_strand_id
1 'polypeptide(L)'
;MAERWFLRRRPEPDLELRVAVSGADVRAAALTLGMPPEALAPAVHDPRLRVLLGEGQAALVRRQWHADGFAEAVVLRRSGVPLEHPAVRALAAGWGCERVRHGSTDRWRAVSGPGEGCSLADRFRHLAAIAASRVEIAVGLARDSGEERTKDDGSPALAADEAAHAAAVAVLGGLGVPVLSEESSDRPVRDGEPWIVLDPLDGTGNFSAGLPPWAFSAALVREGVPVAGLVADLASGRRWTGINGIGAQRDGVPIAPRPGSTVVVPSGPSGRTVNVPSTARRVRVTGCTAVDLCLVADGAAAAWHDLDRSGTHVHDVAGGLAVLLAAGGAALDADGRPLRLEPDTERLIRFVAASSSEEATALIAAVG
;
A
#
# COMPACT_ATOMS: atom_id res chain seq x y z
N MET A 1 20.65 8.66 -26.64
CA MET A 1 19.57 9.66 -26.80
C MET A 1 18.24 8.94 -26.67
N ALA A 2 17.70 8.91 -25.46
CA ALA A 2 16.35 8.46 -25.13
C ALA A 2 15.77 9.54 -24.23
N GLU A 3 14.71 10.19 -24.69
CA GLU A 3 14.10 11.33 -24.02
C GLU A 3 13.52 10.92 -22.67
N ARG A 4 13.92 11.65 -21.62
CA ARG A 4 13.45 11.50 -20.24
C ARG A 4 12.02 12.06 -20.16
N TRP A 5 11.01 11.20 -20.23
CA TRP A 5 9.60 11.60 -20.25
C TRP A 5 8.93 11.79 -18.88
N PHE A 6 9.64 11.71 -17.76
CA PHE A 6 9.09 12.08 -16.44
C PHE A 6 10.08 12.93 -15.63
N LEU A 7 10.00 14.23 -15.92
CA LEU A 7 10.24 15.38 -15.02
C LEU A 7 9.91 16.74 -15.69
N ARG A 8 9.38 16.75 -16.93
CA ARG A 8 8.83 17.97 -17.56
C ARG A 8 7.59 17.68 -18.41
N ARG A 9 6.47 17.39 -17.75
CA ARG A 9 5.26 18.18 -18.02
C ARG A 9 4.81 18.69 -16.67
N ARG A 10 5.13 19.95 -16.37
CA ARG A 10 4.12 20.77 -15.72
C ARG A 10 2.95 20.76 -16.72
N PRO A 11 1.77 20.20 -16.39
CA PRO A 11 0.57 20.64 -17.08
C PRO A 11 0.41 22.13 -16.78
N GLU A 12 -0.42 22.81 -17.55
CA GLU A 12 -0.57 24.26 -17.51
C GLU A 12 -0.70 24.84 -16.07
N PRO A 13 -0.31 26.11 -15.84
CA PRO A 13 -0.26 26.70 -14.50
C PRO A 13 -1.61 26.70 -13.74
N ASP A 14 -2.72 26.48 -14.44
CA ASP A 14 -4.05 26.45 -13.88
C ASP A 14 -4.50 24.98 -13.65
N LEU A 15 -4.76 24.63 -12.36
CA LEU A 15 -5.64 23.54 -11.90
C LEU A 15 -5.05 22.14 -11.57
N GLU A 16 -3.93 22.02 -10.83
CA GLU A 16 -3.63 20.77 -10.10
C GLU A 16 -3.75 20.94 -8.59
N LEU A 17 -4.86 20.44 -8.03
CA LEU A 17 -4.98 20.26 -6.58
C LEU A 17 -3.99 19.19 -6.12
N ARG A 18 -3.21 19.50 -5.08
CA ARG A 18 -2.33 18.55 -4.38
C ARG A 18 -2.79 18.33 -2.95
N VAL A 19 -2.35 17.22 -2.34
CA VAL A 19 -2.58 16.98 -0.91
C VAL A 19 -1.76 17.97 -0.07
N ALA A 20 -2.37 18.52 0.97
CA ALA A 20 -1.70 19.31 2.00
C ALA A 20 -0.84 18.40 2.88
N VAL A 21 0.45 18.71 2.99
CA VAL A 21 1.44 17.86 3.70
C VAL A 21 2.18 18.60 4.82
N SER A 22 1.88 19.88 5.00
CA SER A 22 2.56 20.75 5.96
C SER A 22 1.58 21.68 6.67
N GLY A 23 2.00 22.22 7.82
CA GLY A 23 1.23 23.25 8.52
C GLY A 23 1.02 24.52 7.68
N ALA A 24 1.93 24.83 6.75
CA ALA A 24 1.76 25.94 5.81
C ALA A 24 0.62 25.67 4.82
N ASP A 25 0.56 24.46 4.26
CA ASP A 25 -0.53 24.04 3.38
C ASP A 25 -1.88 24.07 4.11
N VAL A 26 -1.91 23.55 5.34
CA VAL A 26 -3.12 23.56 6.19
C VAL A 26 -3.63 24.98 6.40
N ARG A 27 -2.75 25.93 6.73
CA ARG A 27 -3.13 27.35 6.91
C ARG A 27 -3.61 27.98 5.61
N ALA A 28 -2.98 27.68 4.47
CA ALA A 28 -3.41 28.18 3.18
C ALA A 28 -4.82 27.66 2.82
N ALA A 29 -5.05 26.35 2.96
CA ALA A 29 -6.36 25.74 2.72
C ALA A 29 -7.44 26.26 3.69
N ALA A 30 -7.08 26.52 4.95
CA ALA A 30 -7.97 27.08 5.96
C ALA A 30 -8.52 28.44 5.52
N LEU A 31 -7.65 29.33 4.99
CA LEU A 31 -8.05 30.61 4.42
C LEU A 31 -9.01 30.42 3.23
N THR A 32 -8.68 29.52 2.31
CA THR A 32 -9.51 29.24 1.12
C THR A 32 -10.88 28.63 1.46
N LEU A 33 -10.97 27.82 2.52
CA LEU A 33 -12.21 27.15 2.94
C LEU A 33 -13.05 27.98 3.92
N GLY A 34 -12.48 29.06 4.48
CA GLY A 34 -13.06 29.84 5.57
C GLY A 34 -13.23 29.01 6.83
N MET A 35 -12.21 28.23 7.20
CA MET A 35 -12.20 27.34 8.35
C MET A 35 -11.02 27.65 9.29
N PRO A 36 -11.10 27.34 10.59
CA PRO A 36 -9.93 27.40 11.47
C PRO A 36 -8.89 26.34 11.06
N PRO A 37 -7.57 26.66 11.03
CA PRO A 37 -6.52 25.69 10.70
C PRO A 37 -6.55 24.43 11.57
N GLU A 38 -6.97 24.53 12.83
CA GLU A 38 -7.09 23.43 13.79
C GLU A 38 -8.08 22.36 13.32
N ALA A 39 -9.13 22.75 12.59
CA ALA A 39 -10.10 21.82 12.03
C ALA A 39 -9.55 21.03 10.83
N LEU A 40 -8.47 21.51 10.21
CA LEU A 40 -7.82 20.89 9.06
C LEU A 40 -6.53 20.16 9.42
N ALA A 41 -5.88 20.54 10.53
CA ALA A 41 -4.61 19.96 10.97
C ALA A 41 -4.61 18.43 11.10
N PRO A 42 -5.69 17.76 11.58
CA PRO A 42 -5.72 16.30 11.63
C PRO A 42 -5.54 15.62 10.27
N ALA A 43 -5.91 16.27 9.16
CA ALA A 43 -5.79 15.71 7.81
C ALA A 43 -4.33 15.48 7.35
N VAL A 44 -3.34 16.00 8.10
CA VAL A 44 -1.91 15.72 7.86
C VAL A 44 -1.53 14.31 8.32
N HIS A 45 -2.22 13.75 9.31
CA HIS A 45 -1.83 12.49 9.95
C HIS A 45 -2.92 11.42 9.93
N ASP A 46 -4.19 11.80 9.94
CA ASP A 46 -5.32 10.87 9.86
C ASP A 46 -5.41 10.30 8.42
N PRO A 47 -5.25 8.97 8.20
CA PRO A 47 -5.26 8.37 6.87
C PRO A 47 -6.61 8.50 6.13
N ARG A 48 -7.69 8.79 6.84
CA ARG A 48 -9.04 8.92 6.30
C ARG A 48 -9.40 10.36 5.91
N LEU A 49 -8.58 11.35 6.24
CA LEU A 49 -8.86 12.77 5.99
C LEU A 49 -7.81 13.40 5.10
N ARG A 50 -8.19 14.01 3.98
CA ARG A 50 -7.24 14.74 3.13
C ARG A 50 -7.76 16.14 2.81
N VAL A 51 -6.83 17.08 2.83
CA VAL A 51 -7.06 18.42 2.31
C VAL A 51 -6.37 18.51 0.95
N LEU A 52 -7.16 18.77 -0.08
CA LEU A 52 -6.69 19.11 -1.42
C LEU A 52 -6.58 20.63 -1.53
N LEU A 53 -5.49 21.13 -2.10
CA LEU A 53 -5.17 22.55 -2.20
C LEU A 53 -4.61 22.89 -3.58
N GLY A 54 -5.07 24.00 -4.16
CA GLY A 54 -4.54 24.63 -5.37
C GLY A 54 -4.73 26.15 -5.30
N GLU A 55 -4.48 26.85 -6.40
CA GLU A 55 -4.63 28.31 -6.45
C GLU A 55 -6.11 28.72 -6.30
N GLY A 56 -6.44 29.38 -5.19
CA GLY A 56 -7.82 29.80 -4.88
C GLY A 56 -8.82 28.64 -4.64
N GLN A 57 -8.36 27.39 -4.68
CA GLN A 57 -9.19 26.19 -4.57
C GLN A 57 -8.74 25.31 -3.41
N ALA A 58 -9.71 24.74 -2.71
CA ALA A 58 -9.43 23.75 -1.68
C ALA A 58 -10.62 22.81 -1.47
N ALA A 59 -10.36 21.61 -0.98
CA ALA A 59 -11.38 20.67 -0.54
C ALA A 59 -10.91 19.83 0.64
N LEU A 60 -11.75 19.71 1.67
CA LEU A 60 -11.60 18.73 2.74
C LEU A 60 -12.42 17.49 2.39
N VAL A 61 -11.75 16.35 2.26
CA VAL A 61 -12.34 15.08 1.84
C VAL A 61 -12.10 14.01 2.90
N ARG A 62 -13.11 13.21 3.21
CA ARG A 62 -13.04 12.11 4.18
C ARG A 62 -13.42 10.77 3.55
N ARG A 63 -12.60 9.74 3.74
CA ARG A 63 -13.01 8.35 3.52
C ARG A 63 -13.92 7.89 4.66
N GLN A 64 -15.05 7.29 4.34
CA GLN A 64 -15.95 6.67 5.31
C GLN A 64 -16.77 5.54 4.65
N TRP A 65 -17.60 4.87 5.44
CA TRP A 65 -18.52 3.85 4.96
C TRP A 65 -19.90 4.44 4.72
N HIS A 66 -20.49 4.14 3.57
CA HIS A 66 -21.88 4.45 3.26
C HIS A 66 -22.80 3.38 3.86
N ALA A 67 -24.09 3.68 4.00
CA ALA A 67 -25.08 2.78 4.62
C ALA A 67 -25.32 1.45 3.87
N ASP A 68 -24.91 1.38 2.59
CA ASP A 68 -24.92 0.14 1.80
C ASP A 68 -23.65 -0.71 2.01
N GLY A 69 -22.76 -0.30 2.94
CA GLY A 69 -21.56 -1.03 3.32
C GLY A 69 -20.33 -0.71 2.48
N PHE A 70 -20.43 0.14 1.46
CA PHE A 70 -19.30 0.43 0.57
C PHE A 70 -18.58 1.73 0.92
N ALA A 71 -17.28 1.76 0.65
CA ALA A 71 -16.44 2.92 0.94
C ALA A 71 -16.82 4.10 0.03
N GLU A 72 -16.90 5.29 0.63
CA GLU A 72 -17.16 6.54 -0.07
C GLU A 72 -16.15 7.63 0.33
N ALA A 73 -15.86 8.52 -0.61
CA ALA A 73 -15.14 9.76 -0.33
C ALA A 73 -16.15 10.90 -0.20
N VAL A 74 -16.21 11.53 0.98
CA VAL A 74 -17.14 12.61 1.26
C VAL A 74 -16.41 13.93 1.25
N VAL A 75 -16.81 14.82 0.36
CA VAL A 75 -16.34 16.21 0.33
C VAL A 75 -17.11 16.97 1.41
N LEU A 76 -16.44 17.20 2.55
CA LEU A 76 -17.00 17.86 3.73
C LEU A 76 -17.10 19.37 3.55
N ARG A 77 -16.09 19.96 2.93
CA ARG A 77 -16.01 21.39 2.61
C ARG A 77 -15.22 21.56 1.32
N ARG A 78 -15.59 22.54 0.50
CA ARG A 78 -14.88 22.86 -0.75
C ARG A 78 -15.04 24.33 -1.12
N SER A 79 -14.06 24.86 -1.83
CA SER A 79 -14.11 26.16 -2.50
C SER A 79 -13.52 25.97 -3.90
N GLY A 80 -14.31 26.25 -4.94
CA GLY A 80 -13.89 26.10 -6.34
C GLY A 80 -13.61 24.67 -6.84
N VAL A 81 -13.84 23.62 -6.03
CA VAL A 81 -13.56 22.22 -6.40
C VAL A 81 -14.88 21.45 -6.64
N PRO A 82 -15.19 20.98 -7.87
CA PRO A 82 -16.34 20.09 -8.13
C PRO A 82 -16.08 18.65 -7.66
N LEU A 83 -17.13 17.81 -7.54
CA LEU A 83 -16.97 16.41 -7.12
C LEU A 83 -16.21 15.57 -8.17
N GLU A 84 -16.41 15.93 -9.44
CA GLU A 84 -15.82 15.30 -10.61
C GLU A 84 -14.36 15.70 -10.83
N HIS A 85 -13.81 16.61 -10.01
CA HIS A 85 -12.45 17.08 -10.14
C HIS A 85 -11.46 15.89 -10.18
N PRO A 86 -10.52 15.83 -11.14
CA PRO A 86 -9.61 14.69 -11.29
C PRO A 86 -8.88 14.30 -10.00
N ALA A 87 -8.37 15.28 -9.25
CA ALA A 87 -7.71 15.02 -7.96
C ALA A 87 -8.64 14.40 -6.89
N VAL A 88 -9.92 14.80 -6.85
CA VAL A 88 -10.90 14.22 -5.91
C VAL A 88 -11.20 12.77 -6.31
N ARG A 89 -11.39 12.51 -7.62
CA ARG A 89 -11.61 11.16 -8.14
C ARG A 89 -10.40 10.26 -7.94
N ALA A 90 -9.19 10.76 -8.17
CA ALA A 90 -7.94 10.02 -7.99
C ALA A 90 -7.73 9.65 -6.52
N LEU A 91 -7.98 10.58 -5.60
CA LEU A 91 -7.96 10.32 -4.16
C LEU A 91 -8.98 9.24 -3.77
N ALA A 92 -10.23 9.38 -4.22
CA ALA A 92 -11.29 8.43 -3.94
C ALA A 92 -10.97 7.03 -4.50
N ALA A 93 -10.44 6.96 -5.73
CA ALA A 93 -10.02 5.71 -6.35
C ALA A 93 -8.88 5.03 -5.57
N GLY A 94 -7.87 5.79 -5.13
CA GLY A 94 -6.78 5.26 -4.30
C GLY A 94 -7.24 4.76 -2.93
N TRP A 95 -8.30 5.36 -2.39
CA TRP A 95 -8.99 4.90 -1.17
C TRP A 95 -9.94 3.72 -1.38
N GLY A 96 -10.05 3.22 -2.62
CA GLY A 96 -10.98 2.13 -2.95
C GLY A 96 -12.43 2.52 -2.70
N CYS A 97 -12.76 3.80 -2.86
CA CYS A 97 -14.12 4.29 -2.76
C CYS A 97 -14.84 4.12 -4.09
N GLU A 98 -16.11 3.78 -4.04
CA GLU A 98 -16.95 3.61 -5.25
C GLU A 98 -17.74 4.87 -5.60
N ARG A 99 -17.78 5.84 -4.69
CA ARG A 99 -18.43 7.13 -4.91
C ARG A 99 -17.71 8.29 -4.25
N VAL A 100 -17.92 9.46 -4.83
CA VAL A 100 -17.63 10.76 -4.23
C VAL A 100 -18.97 11.43 -3.91
N ARG A 101 -19.21 11.79 -2.65
CA ARG A 101 -20.45 12.43 -2.20
C ARG A 101 -20.20 13.82 -1.63
N HIS A 102 -21.13 14.73 -1.87
CA HIS A 102 -21.15 16.04 -1.22
C HIS A 102 -21.80 15.93 0.15
N GLY A 103 -21.04 16.22 1.22
CA GLY A 103 -21.49 15.97 2.59
C GLY A 103 -22.78 16.68 3.01
N SER A 104 -23.11 17.84 2.42
CA SER A 104 -24.31 18.61 2.79
C SER A 104 -25.50 18.50 1.85
N THR A 105 -25.35 17.93 0.65
CA THR A 105 -26.44 17.86 -0.35
C THR A 105 -26.78 16.45 -0.78
N ASP A 106 -26.00 15.47 -0.33
CA ASP A 106 -26.04 14.04 -0.72
C ASP A 106 -25.94 13.76 -2.22
N ARG A 107 -25.70 14.78 -3.05
CA ARG A 107 -25.32 14.61 -4.45
C ARG A 107 -24.02 13.80 -4.51
N TRP A 108 -23.99 12.79 -5.36
CA TRP A 108 -22.83 11.93 -5.51
C TRP A 108 -22.52 11.61 -6.98
N ARG A 109 -21.31 11.09 -7.19
CA ARG A 109 -20.78 10.59 -8.46
C ARG A 109 -20.06 9.28 -8.25
N ALA A 110 -20.21 8.35 -9.19
CA ALA A 110 -19.47 7.11 -9.17
C ALA A 110 -17.97 7.37 -9.38
N VAL A 111 -17.14 6.60 -8.70
CA VAL A 111 -15.70 6.53 -8.97
C VAL A 111 -15.48 5.43 -9.98
N SER A 112 -15.57 5.77 -11.26
CA SER A 112 -15.26 4.83 -12.33
C SER A 112 -13.76 4.52 -12.35
N GLY A 113 -13.42 3.26 -12.58
CA GLY A 113 -12.06 2.82 -12.83
C GLY A 113 -11.47 3.35 -14.13
N PRO A 114 -10.16 3.16 -14.32
CA PRO A 114 -9.50 3.43 -15.59
C PRO A 114 -10.12 2.57 -16.70
N GLY A 115 -10.26 3.15 -17.90
CA GLY A 115 -10.84 2.45 -19.05
C GLY A 115 -9.92 1.33 -19.57
N GLU A 116 -10.45 0.50 -20.47
CA GLU A 116 -9.72 -0.65 -21.03
C GLU A 116 -8.42 -0.27 -21.74
N GLY A 117 -8.32 0.94 -22.31
CA GLY A 117 -7.10 1.45 -22.94
C GLY A 117 -5.99 1.90 -21.98
N CYS A 118 -6.25 1.94 -20.66
CA CYS A 118 -5.22 2.24 -19.66
C CYS A 118 -4.28 1.06 -19.45
N SER A 119 -3.09 1.35 -18.89
CA SER A 119 -2.08 0.33 -18.61
C SER A 119 -2.61 -0.74 -17.64
N LEU A 120 -2.05 -1.96 -17.73
CA LEU A 120 -2.37 -3.03 -16.78
C LEU A 120 -2.10 -2.61 -15.33
N ALA A 121 -1.03 -1.83 -15.10
CA ALA A 121 -0.67 -1.30 -13.79
C ALA A 121 -1.72 -0.30 -13.24
N ASP A 122 -2.27 0.56 -14.09
CA ASP A 122 -3.33 1.50 -13.68
C ASP A 122 -4.63 0.77 -13.32
N ARG A 123 -5.03 -0.20 -14.16
CA ARG A 123 -6.21 -1.03 -13.89
C ARG A 123 -6.02 -1.85 -12.62
N PHE A 124 -4.86 -2.47 -12.44
CA PHE A 124 -4.47 -3.18 -11.22
C PHE A 124 -4.60 -2.28 -9.99
N ARG A 125 -3.97 -1.09 -10.00
CA ARG A 125 -4.00 -0.16 -8.86
C ARG A 125 -5.42 0.18 -8.42
N HIS A 126 -6.32 0.40 -9.36
CA HIS A 126 -7.72 0.67 -9.06
C HIS A 126 -8.43 -0.55 -8.45
N LEU A 127 -8.31 -1.73 -9.08
CA LEU A 127 -8.92 -2.96 -8.58
C LEU A 127 -8.37 -3.37 -7.22
N ALA A 128 -7.06 -3.26 -7.00
CA ALA A 128 -6.42 -3.55 -5.71
C ALA A 128 -6.93 -2.62 -4.59
N ALA A 129 -7.22 -1.35 -4.90
CA ALA A 129 -7.78 -0.42 -3.91
C ALA A 129 -9.21 -0.81 -3.51
N ILE A 130 -10.03 -1.24 -4.47
CA ILE A 130 -11.38 -1.78 -4.23
C ILE A 130 -11.30 -3.10 -3.46
N ALA A 131 -10.41 -4.01 -3.86
CA ALA A 131 -10.17 -5.29 -3.20
C ALA A 131 -9.81 -5.07 -1.72
N ALA A 132 -8.89 -4.14 -1.41
CA ALA A 132 -8.55 -3.78 -0.04
C ALA A 132 -9.76 -3.31 0.78
N SER A 133 -10.65 -2.48 0.18
CA SER A 133 -11.90 -2.08 0.85
C SER A 133 -12.86 -3.26 1.04
N ARG A 134 -12.94 -4.20 0.09
CA ARG A 134 -13.79 -5.38 0.19
C ARG A 134 -13.30 -6.36 1.26
N VAL A 135 -11.98 -6.54 1.35
CA VAL A 135 -11.31 -7.30 2.41
C VAL A 135 -11.57 -6.66 3.79
N GLU A 136 -11.47 -5.34 3.91
CA GLU A 136 -11.77 -4.61 5.17
C GLU A 136 -13.19 -4.93 5.69
N ILE A 137 -14.17 -5.06 4.80
CA ILE A 137 -15.53 -5.49 5.14
C ILE A 137 -15.56 -6.97 5.54
N ALA A 138 -15.00 -7.84 4.70
CA ALA A 138 -15.07 -9.29 4.86
C ALA A 138 -14.42 -9.76 6.17
N VAL A 139 -13.22 -9.26 6.46
CA VAL A 139 -12.50 -9.52 7.72
C VAL A 139 -13.30 -8.99 8.92
N GLY A 140 -13.92 -7.83 8.80
CA GLY A 140 -14.78 -7.28 9.85
C GLY A 140 -15.98 -8.16 10.18
N LEU A 141 -16.61 -8.76 9.17
CA LEU A 141 -17.73 -9.69 9.34
C LEU A 141 -17.30 -11.06 9.88
N ALA A 142 -16.09 -11.50 9.56
CA ALA A 142 -15.54 -12.80 9.94
C ALA A 142 -14.76 -12.78 11.28
N ARG A 143 -14.66 -11.63 11.95
CA ARG A 143 -13.84 -11.44 13.15
C ARG A 143 -14.17 -12.40 14.29
N ASP A 144 -15.44 -12.77 14.43
CA ASP A 144 -15.93 -13.65 15.51
C ASP A 144 -16.45 -15.01 14.97
N SER A 145 -16.18 -15.34 13.70
CA SER A 145 -16.69 -16.57 13.09
C SER A 145 -15.68 -17.71 13.20
N GLY A 146 -16.08 -18.80 13.87
CA GLY A 146 -15.40 -20.10 13.81
C GLY A 146 -14.39 -20.37 14.93
N GLU A 147 -14.02 -21.64 15.07
CA GLU A 147 -12.90 -22.09 15.91
C GLU A 147 -11.57 -21.77 15.20
N GLU A 148 -10.61 -21.19 15.93
CA GLU A 148 -9.24 -20.98 15.45
C GLU A 148 -8.63 -22.33 15.05
N ARG A 149 -8.26 -22.47 13.78
CA ARG A 149 -7.53 -23.64 13.28
C ARG A 149 -6.04 -23.28 13.19
N THR A 150 -5.19 -24.28 13.07
CA THR A 150 -3.75 -24.07 12.86
C THR A 150 -3.38 -24.61 11.48
N LYS A 151 -2.73 -23.78 10.65
CA LYS A 151 -2.12 -24.17 9.37
C LYS A 151 -0.95 -25.14 9.60
N ASP A 152 -0.49 -25.79 8.54
CA ASP A 152 0.60 -26.79 8.61
C ASP A 152 1.94 -26.21 9.13
N ASP A 153 2.12 -24.90 8.99
CA ASP A 153 3.30 -24.16 9.47
C ASP A 153 3.18 -23.64 10.92
N GLY A 154 2.04 -23.91 11.59
CA GLY A 154 1.78 -23.48 12.97
C GLY A 154 1.11 -22.11 13.10
N SER A 155 0.83 -21.41 12.01
CA SER A 155 0.11 -20.13 12.04
C SER A 155 -1.41 -20.33 12.19
N PRO A 156 -2.16 -19.35 12.75
CA PRO A 156 -3.63 -19.43 12.78
C PRO A 156 -4.23 -19.43 11.37
N ALA A 157 -5.19 -20.32 11.13
CA ALA A 157 -6.12 -20.25 10.00
C ALA A 157 -7.48 -19.79 10.52
N LEU A 158 -7.90 -18.60 10.11
CA LEU A 158 -9.16 -18.02 10.52
C LEU A 158 -10.15 -18.00 9.35
N ALA A 159 -11.44 -18.01 9.68
CA ALA A 159 -12.49 -17.68 8.72
C ALA A 159 -12.29 -16.29 8.09
N ALA A 160 -11.54 -15.41 8.77
CA ALA A 160 -11.14 -14.11 8.25
C ALA A 160 -10.19 -14.20 7.05
N ASP A 161 -9.25 -15.15 7.03
CA ASP A 161 -8.33 -15.36 5.89
C ASP A 161 -9.10 -15.83 4.66
N GLU A 162 -10.01 -16.80 4.81
CA GLU A 162 -10.88 -17.29 3.73
C GLU A 162 -11.80 -16.18 3.19
N ALA A 163 -12.42 -15.40 4.08
CA ALA A 163 -13.27 -14.28 3.71
C ALA A 163 -12.49 -13.17 2.98
N ALA A 164 -11.28 -12.86 3.45
CA ALA A 164 -10.38 -11.92 2.80
C ALA A 164 -9.99 -12.41 1.41
N HIS A 165 -9.58 -13.67 1.28
CA HIS A 165 -9.21 -14.28 0.01
C HIS A 165 -10.35 -14.18 -1.02
N ALA A 166 -11.55 -14.65 -0.65
CA ALA A 166 -12.71 -14.64 -1.53
C ALA A 166 -13.06 -13.20 -1.99
N ALA A 167 -13.03 -12.24 -1.06
CA ALA A 167 -13.31 -10.84 -1.36
C ALA A 167 -12.27 -10.22 -2.32
N ALA A 168 -10.99 -10.55 -2.15
CA ALA A 168 -9.92 -10.03 -2.98
C ALA A 168 -9.94 -10.61 -4.39
N VAL A 169 -10.03 -11.94 -4.52
CA VAL A 169 -10.03 -12.64 -5.81
C VAL A 169 -11.24 -12.24 -6.66
N ALA A 170 -12.42 -12.06 -6.05
CA ALA A 170 -13.63 -11.63 -6.76
C ALA A 170 -13.44 -10.28 -7.48
N VAL A 171 -12.60 -9.38 -6.94
CA VAL A 171 -12.31 -8.08 -7.56
C VAL A 171 -11.11 -8.19 -8.52
N LEU A 172 -10.02 -8.81 -8.07
CA LEU A 172 -8.76 -8.86 -8.80
C LEU A 172 -8.82 -9.75 -10.05
N GLY A 173 -9.67 -10.78 -10.05
CA GLY A 173 -9.92 -11.61 -11.23
C GLY A 173 -10.44 -10.81 -12.43
N GLY A 174 -11.06 -9.66 -12.21
CA GLY A 174 -11.47 -8.73 -13.26
C GLY A 174 -10.32 -8.15 -14.09
N LEU A 175 -9.06 -8.28 -13.64
CA LEU A 175 -7.90 -7.86 -14.40
C LEU A 175 -7.57 -8.81 -15.57
N GLY A 176 -7.99 -10.08 -15.49
CA GLY A 176 -7.80 -11.08 -16.55
C GLY A 176 -6.41 -11.70 -16.62
N VAL A 177 -5.62 -11.63 -15.54
CA VAL A 177 -4.31 -12.28 -15.39
C VAL A 177 -4.37 -13.32 -14.27
N PRO A 178 -3.44 -14.30 -14.19
CA PRO A 178 -3.41 -15.25 -13.09
C PRO A 178 -3.33 -14.53 -11.74
N VAL A 179 -3.95 -15.13 -10.72
CA VAL A 179 -3.97 -14.63 -9.35
C VAL A 179 -3.42 -15.73 -8.43
N LEU A 180 -2.26 -15.44 -7.83
CA LEU A 180 -1.60 -16.26 -6.83
C LEU A 180 -1.92 -15.69 -5.44
N SER A 181 -2.69 -16.39 -4.64
CA SER A 181 -2.93 -16.02 -3.24
C SER A 181 -2.23 -17.00 -2.32
N GLU A 182 -1.90 -16.56 -1.10
CA GLU A 182 -1.52 -17.45 0.00
C GLU A 182 -2.46 -18.67 0.12
N GLU A 183 -3.78 -18.43 0.13
CA GLU A 183 -4.79 -19.48 0.32
C GLU A 183 -5.01 -20.39 -0.90
N SER A 184 -4.90 -19.84 -2.12
CA SER A 184 -5.07 -20.62 -3.35
C SER A 184 -4.59 -19.89 -4.59
N SER A 185 -4.31 -20.65 -5.65
CA SER A 185 -3.96 -20.14 -6.97
C SER A 185 -5.07 -20.45 -7.96
N ASP A 186 -5.45 -19.48 -8.80
CA ASP A 186 -6.53 -19.69 -9.78
C ASP A 186 -6.10 -20.60 -10.96
N ARG A 187 -4.90 -20.38 -11.48
CA ARG A 187 -4.27 -21.16 -12.55
C ARG A 187 -2.76 -20.97 -12.57
N PRO A 188 -1.99 -21.86 -13.22
CA PRO A 188 -0.55 -21.67 -13.41
C PRO A 188 -0.22 -20.41 -14.20
N VAL A 189 0.85 -19.72 -13.79
CA VAL A 189 1.45 -18.60 -14.51
C VAL A 189 2.32 -19.13 -15.66
N ARG A 190 2.06 -18.66 -16.89
CA ARG A 190 2.89 -19.03 -18.06
C ARG A 190 4.14 -18.16 -18.14
N ASP A 191 5.17 -18.65 -18.83
CA ASP A 191 6.40 -17.89 -19.02
C ASP A 191 6.14 -16.54 -19.70
N GLY A 192 6.72 -15.47 -19.14
CA GLY A 192 6.53 -14.08 -19.57
C GLY A 192 5.13 -13.47 -19.31
N GLU A 193 4.15 -14.23 -18.81
CA GLU A 193 2.81 -13.74 -18.51
C GLU A 193 2.83 -12.85 -17.26
N PRO A 194 2.24 -11.63 -17.27
CA PRO A 194 2.02 -10.87 -16.05
C PRO A 194 1.05 -11.60 -15.12
N TRP A 195 1.24 -11.48 -13.81
CA TRP A 195 0.41 -12.16 -12.81
C TRP A 195 0.24 -11.29 -11.57
N ILE A 196 -0.82 -11.55 -10.81
CA ILE A 196 -1.05 -10.95 -9.51
C ILE A 196 -0.58 -11.92 -8.44
N VAL A 197 0.04 -11.39 -7.39
CA VAL A 197 0.21 -12.09 -6.12
C VAL A 197 -0.39 -11.27 -5.00
N LEU A 198 -1.06 -11.93 -4.06
CA LEU A 198 -1.61 -11.28 -2.90
C LEU A 198 -1.48 -12.10 -1.62
N ASP A 199 -1.35 -11.38 -0.52
CA ASP A 199 -1.67 -11.82 0.82
C ASP A 199 -2.95 -11.08 1.24
N PRO A 200 -4.10 -11.78 1.35
CA PRO A 200 -5.35 -11.17 1.76
C PRO A 200 -5.33 -10.60 3.19
N LEU A 201 -4.53 -11.16 4.10
CA LEU A 201 -4.47 -10.81 5.52
C LEU A 201 -3.07 -11.06 6.12
N ASP A 202 -2.08 -10.28 5.71
CA ASP A 202 -0.75 -10.31 6.30
C ASP A 202 -0.81 -9.90 7.77
N GLY A 203 -0.10 -10.64 8.62
CA GLY A 203 -0.15 -10.48 10.06
C GLY A 203 -1.38 -11.12 10.71
N THR A 204 -1.81 -12.31 10.27
CA THR A 204 -2.92 -13.07 10.90
C THR A 204 -2.75 -13.24 12.42
N GLY A 205 -1.53 -13.47 12.91
CA GLY A 205 -1.25 -13.53 14.35
C GLY A 205 -1.53 -12.20 15.08
N ASN A 206 -1.18 -11.08 14.45
CA ASN A 206 -1.48 -9.73 14.92
C ASN A 206 -2.99 -9.47 14.94
N PHE A 207 -3.68 -9.82 13.85
CA PHE A 207 -5.14 -9.73 13.75
C PHE A 207 -5.85 -10.51 14.85
N SER A 208 -5.45 -11.78 15.05
CA SER A 208 -5.98 -12.68 16.09
C SER A 208 -5.83 -12.09 17.49
N ALA A 209 -4.67 -11.48 17.78
CA ALA A 209 -4.39 -10.84 19.05
C ALA A 209 -5.03 -9.44 19.20
N GLY A 210 -5.64 -8.90 18.15
CA GLY A 210 -6.12 -7.52 18.12
C GLY A 210 -5.00 -6.47 18.18
N LEU A 211 -3.78 -6.83 17.79
CA LEU A 211 -2.58 -6.01 17.84
C LEU A 211 -2.20 -5.50 16.44
N PRO A 212 -2.23 -4.18 16.17
CA PRO A 212 -1.86 -3.68 14.85
C PRO A 212 -0.34 -3.73 14.63
N PRO A 213 0.13 -3.81 13.37
CA PRO A 213 -0.66 -3.80 12.13
C PRO A 213 -1.02 -5.19 11.59
N TRP A 214 -2.07 -5.25 10.77
CA TRP A 214 -2.41 -6.35 9.86
C TRP A 214 -2.91 -5.75 8.55
N ALA A 215 -2.64 -6.39 7.41
CA ALA A 215 -2.75 -5.72 6.13
C ALA A 215 -3.28 -6.59 4.98
N PHE A 216 -3.94 -5.95 4.03
CA PHE A 216 -4.09 -6.49 2.69
C PHE A 216 -2.88 -6.10 1.85
N SER A 217 -2.28 -7.04 1.13
CA SER A 217 -1.11 -6.82 0.27
C SER A 217 -1.34 -7.43 -1.11
N ALA A 218 -1.09 -6.66 -2.18
CA ALA A 218 -1.14 -7.18 -3.53
C ALA A 218 -0.11 -6.52 -4.45
N ALA A 219 0.41 -7.28 -5.40
CA ALA A 219 1.27 -6.79 -6.47
C ALA A 219 0.90 -7.38 -7.83
N LEU A 220 1.10 -6.57 -8.87
CA LEU A 220 1.21 -7.02 -10.25
C LEU A 220 2.69 -7.25 -10.56
N VAL A 221 3.03 -8.47 -10.96
CA VAL A 221 4.38 -8.90 -11.29
C VAL A 221 4.50 -9.14 -12.79
N ARG A 222 5.63 -8.73 -13.36
CA ARG A 222 5.98 -9.00 -14.76
C ARG A 222 7.47 -9.34 -14.84
N GLU A 223 7.80 -10.47 -15.46
CA GLU A 223 9.20 -10.95 -15.60
C GLU A 223 9.96 -10.96 -14.24
N GLY A 224 9.26 -11.42 -13.21
CA GLY A 224 9.73 -11.48 -11.83
C GLY A 224 9.95 -10.12 -11.14
N VAL A 225 9.54 -9.00 -11.75
CA VAL A 225 9.58 -7.68 -11.12
C VAL A 225 8.18 -7.27 -10.68
N PRO A 226 7.96 -6.91 -9.40
CA PRO A 226 6.70 -6.29 -8.99
C PRO A 226 6.63 -4.87 -9.58
N VAL A 227 5.76 -4.67 -10.56
CA VAL A 227 5.65 -3.42 -11.36
C VAL A 227 4.61 -2.45 -10.83
N ALA A 228 3.64 -2.94 -10.07
CA ALA A 228 2.66 -2.12 -9.36
C ALA A 228 2.20 -2.84 -8.09
N GLY A 229 1.87 -2.10 -7.04
CA GLY A 229 1.41 -2.70 -5.79
C GLY A 229 0.54 -1.79 -4.94
N LEU A 230 -0.14 -2.43 -4.00
CA LEU A 230 -0.93 -1.79 -2.96
C LEU A 230 -0.79 -2.58 -1.67
N VAL A 231 -0.55 -1.87 -0.57
CA VAL A 231 -0.63 -2.40 0.79
C VAL A 231 -1.59 -1.51 1.57
N ALA A 232 -2.58 -2.12 2.22
CA ALA A 232 -3.52 -1.42 3.08
C ALA A 232 -3.42 -1.98 4.49
N ASP A 233 -2.90 -1.18 5.43
CA ASP A 233 -2.97 -1.49 6.86
C ASP A 233 -4.43 -1.34 7.29
N LEU A 234 -5.10 -2.48 7.46
CA LEU A 234 -6.54 -2.56 7.72
C LEU A 234 -6.89 -2.08 9.14
N ALA A 235 -5.92 -2.10 10.06
CA ALA A 235 -6.11 -1.63 11.43
C ALA A 235 -6.12 -0.09 11.50
N SER A 236 -5.17 0.57 10.82
CA SER A 236 -5.07 2.03 10.85
C SER A 236 -5.81 2.73 9.71
N GLY A 237 -6.04 2.05 8.59
CA GLY A 237 -6.59 2.60 7.36
C GLY A 237 -5.56 3.26 6.43
N ARG A 238 -4.26 3.22 6.76
CA ARG A 238 -3.18 3.71 5.88
C ARG A 238 -3.08 2.83 4.63
N ARG A 239 -2.87 3.45 3.47
CA ARG A 239 -2.75 2.77 2.19
C ARG A 239 -1.53 3.26 1.44
N TRP A 240 -0.62 2.34 1.12
CA TRP A 240 0.51 2.58 0.23
C TRP A 240 0.18 2.05 -1.16
N THR A 241 0.59 2.77 -2.19
CA THR A 241 0.52 2.29 -3.57
C THR A 241 1.71 2.79 -4.36
N GLY A 242 2.18 1.98 -5.31
CA GLY A 242 3.30 2.30 -6.18
C GLY A 242 3.11 1.73 -7.57
N ILE A 243 3.60 2.47 -8.57
CA ILE A 243 3.77 1.98 -9.95
C ILE A 243 5.17 2.36 -10.40
N ASN A 244 5.95 1.38 -10.88
CA ASN A 244 7.30 1.61 -11.37
C ASN A 244 7.31 2.62 -12.52
N GLY A 245 8.24 3.57 -12.46
CA GLY A 245 8.34 4.67 -13.42
C GLY A 245 7.36 5.84 -13.18
N ILE A 246 6.36 5.68 -12.29
CA ILE A 246 5.44 6.76 -11.89
C ILE A 246 5.80 7.29 -10.51
N GLY A 247 6.03 6.40 -9.54
CA GLY A 247 6.30 6.77 -8.15
C GLY A 247 5.43 5.98 -7.16
N ALA A 248 5.63 6.25 -5.88
CA ALA A 248 4.83 5.71 -4.79
C ALA A 248 4.21 6.81 -3.93
N GLN A 249 3.12 6.48 -3.26
CA GLN A 249 2.42 7.37 -2.35
C GLN A 249 1.83 6.59 -1.17
N ARG A 250 1.67 7.29 -0.04
CA ARG A 250 0.86 6.86 1.10
C ARG A 250 -0.34 7.78 1.21
N ASP A 251 -1.53 7.22 0.99
CA ASP A 251 -2.81 7.93 1.06
C ASP A 251 -2.83 9.24 0.22
N GLY A 252 -2.30 9.19 -1.00
CA GLY A 252 -2.22 10.36 -1.89
C GLY A 252 -1.06 11.33 -1.61
N VAL A 253 -0.25 11.09 -0.57
CA VAL A 253 0.98 11.85 -0.30
C VAL A 253 2.16 11.12 -0.94
N PRO A 254 2.93 11.74 -1.85
CA PRO A 254 4.13 11.14 -2.41
C PRO A 254 5.13 10.74 -1.32
N ILE A 255 5.77 9.59 -1.49
CA ILE A 255 6.74 9.05 -0.54
C ILE A 255 8.06 8.75 -1.24
N ALA A 256 9.13 8.71 -0.45
CA ALA A 256 10.44 8.27 -0.89
C ALA A 256 11.17 7.64 0.30
N PRO A 257 11.93 6.55 0.08
CA PRO A 257 12.75 5.98 1.12
C PRO A 257 13.93 6.93 1.40
N ARG A 258 14.50 6.84 2.61
CA ARG A 258 15.62 7.68 3.02
C ARG A 258 16.56 6.92 3.96
N PRO A 259 17.85 7.28 4.00
CA PRO A 259 18.76 6.75 5.02
C PRO A 259 18.26 7.05 6.43
N GLY A 260 18.68 6.22 7.38
CA GLY A 260 18.28 6.37 8.79
C GLY A 260 18.92 5.32 9.69
N SER A 261 18.37 5.16 10.89
CA SER A 261 18.92 4.26 11.92
C SER A 261 17.88 3.29 12.50
N THR A 262 16.70 3.20 11.89
CA THR A 262 15.69 2.21 12.27
C THR A 262 15.75 1.06 11.29
N VAL A 263 16.00 -0.14 11.79
CA VAL A 263 15.97 -1.40 11.02
C VAL A 263 14.74 -2.19 11.42
N VAL A 264 14.07 -2.77 10.43
CA VAL A 264 12.91 -3.62 10.63
C VAL A 264 13.29 -5.06 10.28
N VAL A 265 12.75 -6.03 11.01
CA VAL A 265 12.92 -7.44 10.70
C VAL A 265 11.56 -8.13 10.82
N PRO A 266 11.26 -9.15 9.99
CA PRO A 266 9.89 -9.62 9.81
C PRO A 266 9.33 -10.36 11.03
N SER A 267 10.18 -11.04 11.80
CA SER A 267 9.75 -11.87 12.92
C SER A 267 10.66 -11.73 14.13
N GLY A 268 10.17 -12.13 15.31
CA GLY A 268 11.00 -12.25 16.51
C GLY A 268 12.02 -13.37 16.34
N PRO A 269 13.26 -13.24 16.85
CA PRO A 269 14.24 -14.31 16.73
C PRO A 269 13.96 -15.37 17.81
N SER A 270 13.20 -16.42 17.49
CA SER A 270 12.91 -17.51 18.43
C SER A 270 14.21 -18.16 18.95
N GLY A 271 14.63 -17.76 20.15
CA GLY A 271 15.89 -18.21 20.76
C GLY A 271 17.17 -17.78 20.04
N ARG A 272 17.09 -16.80 19.12
CA ARG A 272 18.24 -16.33 18.31
C ARG A 272 18.49 -14.84 18.54
N THR A 273 19.61 -14.34 18.03
CA THR A 273 19.87 -12.89 17.93
C THR A 273 19.39 -12.35 16.60
N VAL A 274 19.13 -11.05 16.55
CA VAL A 274 18.96 -10.30 15.29
C VAL A 274 20.27 -9.61 14.99
N ASN A 275 20.86 -9.89 13.83
CA ASN A 275 22.00 -9.14 13.34
C ASN A 275 21.51 -7.78 12.83
N VAL A 276 22.06 -6.68 13.34
CA VAL A 276 21.75 -5.35 12.84
C VAL A 276 23.04 -4.58 12.63
N PRO A 277 23.11 -3.68 11.64
CA PRO A 277 24.29 -2.86 11.44
C PRO A 277 24.57 -2.01 12.69
N SER A 278 25.84 -1.71 12.96
CA SER A 278 26.23 -0.86 14.10
C SER A 278 25.64 0.57 14.05
N THR A 279 25.16 0.98 12.88
CA THR A 279 24.44 2.25 12.66
C THR A 279 22.98 2.19 13.11
N ALA A 280 22.42 1.00 13.34
CA ALA A 280 21.07 0.82 13.84
C ALA A 280 20.97 1.32 15.30
N ARG A 281 20.04 2.24 15.54
CA ARG A 281 19.69 2.75 16.87
C ARG A 281 18.38 2.18 17.39
N ARG A 282 17.55 1.66 16.48
CA ARG A 282 16.24 1.08 16.80
C ARG A 282 16.00 -0.13 15.92
N VAL A 283 15.48 -1.18 16.53
CA VAL A 283 14.96 -2.35 15.83
C VAL A 283 13.44 -2.38 15.99
N ARG A 284 12.74 -2.79 14.94
CA ARG A 284 11.30 -3.03 14.94
C ARG A 284 11.01 -4.43 14.42
N VAL A 285 10.03 -5.05 15.05
CA VAL A 285 9.37 -6.28 14.60
C VAL A 285 7.91 -5.95 14.70
N THR A 286 7.22 -5.73 13.58
CA THR A 286 5.81 -5.38 13.63
C THR A 286 4.92 -6.59 13.54
N GLY A 287 5.38 -7.70 12.93
CA GLY A 287 4.58 -8.90 12.69
C GLY A 287 3.69 -8.80 11.45
N CYS A 288 3.99 -7.89 10.52
CA CYS A 288 3.29 -7.69 9.25
C CYS A 288 4.31 -7.24 8.19
N THR A 289 4.78 -8.19 7.39
CA THR A 289 5.91 -8.02 6.46
C THR A 289 5.60 -6.98 5.37
N ALA A 290 4.38 -6.95 4.86
CA ALA A 290 3.95 -6.01 3.84
C ALA A 290 4.01 -4.56 4.35
N VAL A 291 3.59 -4.32 5.60
CA VAL A 291 3.70 -3.00 6.24
C VAL A 291 5.15 -2.66 6.52
N ASP A 292 5.96 -3.60 6.97
CA ASP A 292 7.38 -3.39 7.26
C ASP A 292 8.15 -2.87 6.03
N LEU A 293 7.92 -3.46 4.87
CA LEU A 293 8.50 -2.98 3.61
C LEU A 293 7.97 -1.59 3.22
N CYS A 294 6.69 -1.31 3.48
CA CYS A 294 6.12 0.02 3.24
C CYS A 294 6.70 1.10 4.16
N LEU A 295 7.10 0.76 5.40
CA LEU A 295 7.82 1.66 6.29
C LEU A 295 9.20 2.03 5.75
N VAL A 296 9.87 1.10 5.05
CA VAL A 296 11.12 1.43 4.33
C VAL A 296 10.80 2.33 3.14
N ALA A 297 9.77 1.99 2.35
CA ALA A 297 9.38 2.75 1.16
C ALA A 297 9.00 4.21 1.45
N ASP A 298 8.37 4.48 2.61
CA ASP A 298 8.04 5.85 3.04
C ASP A 298 9.11 6.53 3.91
N GLY A 299 10.23 5.84 4.11
CA GLY A 299 11.38 6.31 4.85
C GLY A 299 11.19 6.37 6.37
N ALA A 300 10.08 5.87 6.92
CA ALA A 300 9.93 5.72 8.36
C ALA A 300 10.96 4.75 8.96
N ALA A 301 11.34 3.73 8.20
CA ALA A 301 12.47 2.86 8.45
C ALA A 301 13.58 3.09 7.41
N ALA A 302 14.82 2.82 7.81
CA ALA A 302 15.97 2.91 6.93
C ALA A 302 16.14 1.64 6.08
N ALA A 303 15.86 0.49 6.70
CA ALA A 303 16.05 -0.80 6.08
C ALA A 303 15.18 -1.88 6.70
N TRP A 304 15.03 -2.97 5.94
CA TRP A 304 14.44 -4.23 6.35
C TRP A 304 15.37 -5.39 5.93
N HIS A 305 15.47 -6.45 6.73
CA HIS A 305 16.17 -7.68 6.29
C HIS A 305 15.67 -8.94 6.99
N ASP A 306 15.90 -10.08 6.35
CA ASP A 306 15.64 -11.42 6.89
C ASP A 306 16.79 -12.42 6.66
N LEU A 307 17.98 -11.95 6.26
CA LEU A 307 19.11 -12.81 5.89
C LEU A 307 19.53 -13.83 6.96
N ASP A 308 19.34 -13.51 8.24
CA ASP A 308 19.68 -14.35 9.39
C ASP A 308 18.51 -15.26 9.86
N ARG A 309 17.42 -15.33 9.08
CA ARG A 309 16.17 -16.03 9.38
C ARG A 309 15.82 -17.11 8.35
N SER A 310 14.63 -17.71 8.49
CA SER A 310 14.09 -18.72 7.59
C SER A 310 13.84 -18.18 6.18
N GLY A 311 13.44 -16.92 6.07
CA GLY A 311 12.94 -16.28 4.85
C GLY A 311 11.45 -15.95 4.97
N THR A 312 10.90 -15.36 3.92
CA THR A 312 9.50 -14.92 3.79
C THR A 312 8.90 -15.43 2.48
N HIS A 313 7.58 -15.62 2.42
CA HIS A 313 6.93 -16.07 1.20
C HIS A 313 6.73 -14.92 0.22
N VAL A 314 6.53 -15.24 -1.06
CA VAL A 314 6.33 -14.23 -2.10
C VAL A 314 5.11 -13.34 -1.85
N HIS A 315 4.03 -13.89 -1.29
CA HIS A 315 2.80 -13.14 -1.00
C HIS A 315 2.97 -12.11 0.11
N ASP A 316 3.75 -12.43 1.15
CA ASP A 316 4.08 -11.53 2.27
C ASP A 316 4.79 -10.24 1.79
N VAL A 317 5.62 -10.35 0.75
CA VAL A 317 6.59 -9.30 0.38
C VAL A 317 6.22 -8.53 -0.87
N ALA A 318 5.51 -9.15 -1.83
CA ALA A 318 5.40 -8.62 -3.18
C ALA A 318 4.72 -7.24 -3.25
N GLY A 319 3.64 -7.03 -2.50
CA GLY A 319 2.95 -5.73 -2.43
C GLY A 319 3.87 -4.63 -1.88
N GLY A 320 4.56 -4.91 -0.78
CA GLY A 320 5.52 -3.98 -0.17
C GLY A 320 6.73 -3.70 -1.07
N LEU A 321 7.26 -4.72 -1.74
CA LEU A 321 8.35 -4.58 -2.72
C LEU A 321 7.96 -3.70 -3.90
N ALA A 322 6.75 -3.88 -4.45
CA ALA A 322 6.24 -3.04 -5.52
C ALA A 322 6.22 -1.55 -5.13
N VAL A 323 5.76 -1.26 -3.90
CA VAL A 323 5.74 0.10 -3.35
C VAL A 323 7.17 0.62 -3.18
N LEU A 324 8.07 -0.17 -2.61
CA LEU A 324 9.47 0.20 -2.38
C LEU A 324 10.21 0.54 -3.68
N LEU A 325 10.11 -0.33 -4.69
CA LEU A 325 10.77 -0.13 -5.99
C LEU A 325 10.20 1.10 -6.71
N ALA A 326 8.87 1.29 -6.68
CA ALA A 326 8.23 2.47 -7.24
C ALA A 326 8.64 3.76 -6.51
N ALA A 327 8.93 3.69 -5.21
CA ALA A 327 9.44 4.81 -4.42
C ALA A 327 10.93 5.13 -4.69
N GLY A 328 11.64 4.27 -5.44
CA GLY A 328 13.06 4.40 -5.74
C GLY A 328 14.00 3.67 -4.79
N GLY A 329 13.47 2.82 -3.91
CA GLY A 329 14.26 1.93 -3.06
C GLY A 329 14.80 0.71 -3.79
N ALA A 330 15.53 -0.13 -3.08
CA ALA A 330 16.11 -1.35 -3.62
C ALA A 330 15.85 -2.56 -2.72
N ALA A 331 15.72 -3.73 -3.36
CA ALA A 331 15.69 -5.02 -2.70
C ALA A 331 16.73 -5.96 -3.34
N LEU A 332 17.63 -6.52 -2.54
CA LEU A 332 18.74 -7.36 -3.00
C LEU A 332 18.73 -8.70 -2.28
N ASP A 333 19.01 -9.79 -2.99
CA ASP A 333 19.25 -11.11 -2.40
C ASP A 333 20.58 -11.14 -1.61
N ALA A 334 20.87 -12.27 -0.96
CA ALA A 334 22.09 -12.45 -0.18
C ALA A 334 23.39 -12.31 -1.02
N ASP A 335 23.31 -12.51 -2.34
CA ASP A 335 24.43 -12.36 -3.27
C ASP A 335 24.56 -10.91 -3.81
N GLY A 336 23.72 -9.99 -3.32
CA GLY A 336 23.69 -8.59 -3.76
C GLY A 336 23.04 -8.37 -5.12
N ARG A 337 22.31 -9.36 -5.67
CA ARG A 337 21.60 -9.21 -6.94
C ARG A 337 20.19 -8.66 -6.71
N PRO A 338 19.63 -7.88 -7.66
CA PRO A 338 18.24 -7.44 -7.57
C PRO A 338 17.29 -8.61 -7.41
N LEU A 339 16.43 -8.55 -6.38
CA LEU A 339 15.48 -9.62 -6.09
C LEU A 339 14.50 -9.82 -7.25
N ARG A 340 14.26 -11.08 -7.62
CA ARG A 340 13.28 -11.51 -8.61
C ARG A 340 12.27 -12.45 -7.96
N LEU A 341 11.00 -12.24 -8.23
CA LEU A 341 9.90 -13.05 -7.72
C LEU A 341 9.57 -14.16 -8.70
N GLU A 342 9.36 -15.35 -8.16
CA GLU A 342 8.83 -16.51 -8.88
C GLU A 342 7.38 -16.74 -8.44
N PRO A 343 6.51 -17.27 -9.31
CA PRO A 343 5.14 -17.62 -8.96
C PRO A 343 5.08 -18.92 -8.16
N ASP A 344 5.70 -18.91 -6.98
CA ASP A 344 5.85 -20.06 -6.07
C ASP A 344 5.54 -19.57 -4.64
N THR A 345 4.43 -20.06 -4.07
CA THR A 345 3.97 -19.70 -2.73
C THR A 345 4.72 -20.42 -1.61
N GLU A 346 5.43 -21.51 -1.92
CA GLU A 346 6.12 -22.36 -0.92
C GLU A 346 7.57 -21.94 -0.72
N ARG A 347 8.20 -21.40 -1.78
CA ARG A 347 9.60 -21.01 -1.73
C ARG A 347 9.80 -19.80 -0.82
N LEU A 348 10.60 -20.01 0.23
CA LEU A 348 11.08 -18.94 1.09
C LEU A 348 12.17 -18.12 0.39
N ILE A 349 12.02 -16.80 0.49
CA ILE A 349 12.91 -15.79 -0.07
C ILE A 349 13.67 -15.13 1.08
N ARG A 350 14.98 -14.88 0.89
CA ARG A 350 15.79 -14.09 1.82
C ARG A 350 16.42 -12.91 1.10
N PHE A 351 16.29 -11.72 1.67
CA PHE A 351 16.75 -10.49 1.05
C PHE A 351 16.91 -9.34 2.06
N VAL A 352 17.45 -8.24 1.55
CA VAL A 352 17.49 -6.94 2.22
C VAL A 352 16.68 -5.93 1.41
N ALA A 353 16.06 -4.98 2.08
CA ALA A 353 15.40 -3.82 1.48
C ALA A 353 15.92 -2.53 2.12
N ALA A 354 16.26 -1.54 1.30
CA ALA A 354 16.81 -0.26 1.77
C ALA A 354 16.49 0.89 0.82
N SER A 355 16.91 2.11 1.17
CA SER A 355 16.68 3.31 0.37
C SER A 355 17.42 3.37 -0.96
N SER A 356 18.44 2.53 -1.16
CA SER A 356 19.19 2.42 -2.41
C SER A 356 19.92 1.08 -2.49
N SER A 357 20.42 0.71 -3.68
CA SER A 357 21.25 -0.49 -3.84
C SER A 357 22.55 -0.42 -3.03
N GLU A 358 23.11 0.77 -2.84
CA GLU A 358 24.31 0.99 -2.02
C GLU A 358 24.04 0.68 -0.55
N GLU A 359 22.95 1.23 0.00
CA GLU A 359 22.53 0.98 1.39
C GLU A 359 22.14 -0.48 1.60
N ALA A 360 21.49 -1.12 0.62
CA ALA A 360 21.19 -2.54 0.66
C ALA A 360 22.48 -3.39 0.67
N THR A 361 23.46 -3.06 -0.17
CA THR A 361 24.77 -3.74 -0.19
C THR A 361 25.52 -3.58 1.13
N ALA A 362 25.52 -2.38 1.70
CA ALA A 362 26.10 -2.10 3.00
C ALA A 362 25.41 -2.90 4.12
N LEU A 363 24.08 -3.06 4.04
CA LEU A 363 23.32 -3.87 4.98
C LEU A 363 23.72 -5.35 4.89
N ILE A 364 23.81 -5.92 3.69
CA ILE A 364 24.28 -7.30 3.48
C ILE A 364 25.62 -7.51 4.16
N ALA A 365 26.59 -6.62 3.92
CA ALA A 365 27.93 -6.72 4.51
C ALA A 365 27.93 -6.59 6.05
N ALA A 366 26.92 -5.93 6.63
CA ALA A 366 26.83 -5.69 8.06
C ALA A 366 26.09 -6.80 8.82
N VAL A 367 25.20 -7.55 8.17
CA VAL A 367 24.35 -8.57 8.81
C VAL A 367 24.63 -10.01 8.35
N GLY A 368 25.34 -10.16 7.22
CA GLY A 368 25.71 -11.44 6.61
C GLY A 368 26.95 -12.11 7.18
#